data_AF-A0A953Z2Q6-F1
#
_entry.id   AF-A0A953Z2Q6-F1
#
_cell.length_a   1.000
_cell.length_b   1.000
_cell.length_c   1.000
_cell.angle_alpha   90.00
_cell.angle_beta   90.00
_cell.angle_gamma   90.00
#
_symmetry.space_group_name_H-M   'P 1'
#
loop_
_entity.id
_entity.type
_entity.pdbx_description
1 polymer ?
#
loop_
_entity_poly.entity_id
_entity_poly.type
_entity_poly.pdbx_seq_one_letter_code
_entity_poly.pdbx_strand_id
1 'polypeptide(L)'
;MLKRWIQVLCTLVVVSCSAEGTDAQAQSPEPRSPQSGGERHVESVRELEAQVAALEAEIAGSRRRLAAMLGHEFLGDVAPTPGPLAEFEIVETTATPSRQDSDYPDCIVVHLARWRGGSAGVPEEFLVASLGFRNRQLRVASSLLAGDVVEAQLIPWEKFDESVRTIQRVDSLDRFDLPLFGAIDLHRRRELEQVDIVPLPSSGARTQAEEIAAYTAAIEAKLAEHGSWEDWIEGLGPVYHELAELTKQGPVTLEDRWTFRGPSYFYASRTPDAWASGLAAITSLRDQLRALGIELVVVPFPAKEHVVASKFTKATPADGIFDPMRLQLHLAMLRAGLEVVDLLPAFLERRDDYEHLYYDGNDNHPARGAIEVASRVVAERLRRYELKPEFDTVFVGKLRHGIPWSCDAFPKRAHAGAVYEASVVLDADRTEFEWSNPSSELLAVGDSFLGVPRPYGVLSADFLAHLAQGTGLLARRLQVGGGAPKILVHMAKAGRSLTKGARVCVLVFREGYIVPRDPTLESRIWEIATLPGDD
;
A
#
# COMPACT_ATOMS: atom_id res chain seq x y z
N MET A 1 20.93 -19.05 -21.50
CA MET A 1 21.31 -18.43 -20.21
C MET A 1 21.84 -19.42 -19.18
N LEU A 2 21.05 -20.42 -18.74
CA LEU A 2 21.45 -21.35 -17.67
C LEU A 2 22.81 -22.06 -17.91
N LYS A 3 23.11 -22.46 -19.15
CA LYS A 3 24.41 -23.06 -19.53
C LYS A 3 25.60 -22.10 -19.35
N ARG A 4 25.43 -20.80 -19.62
CA ARG A 4 26.50 -19.79 -19.41
C ARG A 4 26.74 -19.55 -17.92
N TRP A 5 25.69 -19.56 -17.11
CA TRP A 5 25.79 -19.46 -15.65
C TRP A 5 26.52 -20.64 -15.02
N ILE A 6 26.20 -21.86 -15.43
CA ILE A 6 26.91 -23.07 -15.00
C ILE A 6 28.40 -22.94 -15.36
N GLN A 7 28.72 -22.40 -16.53
CA GLN A 7 30.10 -22.24 -16.98
C GLN A 7 30.88 -21.18 -16.18
N VAL A 8 30.27 -20.05 -15.84
CA VAL A 8 30.89 -19.01 -14.98
C VAL A 8 31.09 -19.51 -13.55
N LEU A 9 30.08 -20.16 -12.95
CA LEU A 9 30.18 -20.76 -11.61
C LEU A 9 31.22 -21.88 -11.56
N CYS A 10 31.27 -22.77 -12.55
CA CYS A 10 32.30 -23.79 -12.63
C CYS A 10 33.71 -23.19 -12.74
N THR A 11 33.87 -22.06 -13.44
CA THR A 11 35.16 -21.39 -13.57
C THR A 11 35.59 -20.73 -12.25
N LEU A 12 34.68 -20.07 -11.53
CA LEU A 12 34.94 -19.48 -10.20
C LEU A 12 35.31 -20.53 -9.13
N VAL A 13 34.63 -21.69 -9.14
CA VAL A 13 34.92 -22.80 -8.22
C VAL A 13 36.27 -23.45 -8.53
N VAL A 14 36.62 -23.63 -9.81
CA VAL A 14 37.94 -24.19 -10.20
C VAL A 14 39.10 -23.26 -9.84
N VAL A 15 38.90 -21.94 -9.96
CA VAL A 15 39.92 -20.95 -9.55
C VAL A 15 40.10 -20.93 -8.03
N SER A 16 39.02 -21.07 -7.26
CA SER A 16 39.09 -21.06 -5.78
C SER A 16 39.66 -22.37 -5.20
N CYS A 17 39.34 -23.53 -5.78
CA CYS A 17 39.84 -24.82 -5.31
C CYS A 17 41.32 -25.09 -5.65
N SER A 18 41.93 -24.29 -6.51
CA SER A 18 43.36 -24.43 -6.87
C SER A 18 44.31 -23.76 -5.87
N ALA A 19 43.78 -23.12 -4.81
CA ALA A 19 44.56 -22.35 -3.84
C ALA A 19 44.84 -23.08 -2.50
N GLU A 20 44.22 -24.23 -2.24
CA GLU A 20 44.44 -24.98 -0.99
C GLU A 20 45.23 -26.27 -1.25
N GLY A 21 46.56 -26.16 -1.08
CA GLY A 21 47.53 -27.22 -1.30
C GLY A 21 47.48 -28.32 -0.25
N THR A 22 47.66 -29.54 -0.75
CA THR A 22 47.99 -30.76 0.00
C THR A 22 49.48 -30.77 0.36
N ASP A 23 49.78 -31.11 1.61
CA ASP A 23 51.11 -31.43 2.12
C ASP A 23 51.70 -32.66 1.42
N ALA A 24 52.83 -32.50 0.73
CA ALA A 24 53.73 -33.61 0.40
C ALA A 24 55.18 -33.13 0.26
N GLN A 25 56.07 -33.86 0.94
CA GLN A 25 57.48 -33.55 1.17
C GLN A 25 58.37 -33.63 -0.08
N ALA A 26 59.17 -32.56 -0.22
CA ALA A 26 60.60 -32.52 -0.53
C ALA A 26 61.15 -33.26 -1.76
N GLN A 27 61.40 -32.50 -2.84
CA GLN A 27 62.69 -32.42 -3.54
C GLN A 27 62.83 -30.99 -4.10
N SER A 28 63.90 -30.28 -3.71
CA SER A 28 64.12 -28.85 -4.00
C SER A 28 64.57 -28.59 -5.44
N PRO A 29 63.83 -27.79 -6.23
CA PRO A 29 64.36 -27.10 -7.39
C PRO A 29 64.64 -25.61 -7.08
N GLU A 30 65.53 -25.02 -7.86
CA GLU A 30 66.01 -23.63 -7.75
C GLU A 30 64.89 -22.58 -7.69
N PRO A 31 65.14 -21.43 -7.00
CA PRO A 31 64.17 -20.36 -6.85
C PRO A 31 63.92 -19.64 -8.18
N ARG A 32 62.83 -19.99 -8.88
CA ARG A 32 62.32 -19.20 -9.99
C ARG A 32 61.61 -17.96 -9.45
N SER A 33 61.96 -16.79 -10.00
CA SER A 33 61.44 -15.49 -9.55
C SER A 33 59.90 -15.42 -9.65
N PRO A 34 59.20 -14.98 -8.59
CA PRO A 34 57.73 -15.04 -8.50
C PRO A 34 57.00 -13.84 -9.15
N GLN A 35 57.49 -13.33 -10.28
CA GLN A 35 57.07 -12.00 -10.78
C GLN A 35 56.02 -11.98 -11.91
N SER A 36 55.43 -13.10 -12.35
CA SER A 36 54.47 -13.06 -13.48
C SER A 36 53.11 -13.74 -13.24
N GLY A 37 52.86 -14.27 -12.03
CA GLY A 37 51.60 -14.93 -11.69
C GLY A 37 50.51 -13.99 -11.17
N GLY A 38 50.89 -12.98 -10.39
CA GLY A 38 49.94 -12.09 -9.71
C GLY A 38 49.18 -11.15 -10.65
N GLU A 39 49.85 -10.58 -11.65
CA GLU A 39 49.22 -9.65 -12.60
C GLU A 39 48.15 -10.35 -13.46
N ARG A 40 48.41 -11.59 -13.90
CA ARG A 40 47.42 -12.36 -14.66
C ARG A 40 46.17 -12.66 -13.85
N HIS A 41 46.31 -12.85 -12.53
CA HIS A 41 45.18 -13.16 -11.67
C HIS A 41 44.28 -11.95 -11.45
N VAL A 42 44.87 -10.76 -11.24
CA VAL A 42 44.14 -9.50 -11.11
C VAL A 42 43.41 -9.14 -12.41
N GLU A 43 44.03 -9.39 -13.56
CA GLU A 43 43.41 -9.13 -14.87
C GLU A 43 42.23 -10.09 -15.14
N SER A 44 42.36 -11.38 -14.81
CA SER A 44 41.25 -12.34 -14.91
C SER A 44 40.07 -12.02 -13.98
N VAL A 45 40.33 -11.51 -12.77
CA VAL A 45 39.24 -11.10 -11.85
C VAL A 45 38.48 -9.90 -12.41
N ARG A 46 39.17 -8.88 -12.92
CA ARG A 46 38.53 -7.71 -13.55
C ARG A 46 37.71 -8.09 -14.78
N GLU A 47 38.21 -9.02 -15.59
CA GLU A 47 37.48 -9.50 -16.77
C GLU A 47 36.20 -10.25 -16.37
N LEU A 48 36.25 -11.07 -15.31
CA LEU A 48 35.07 -11.75 -14.77
C LEU A 48 34.06 -10.76 -14.19
N GLU A 49 34.50 -9.74 -13.45
CA GLU A 49 33.63 -8.66 -12.94
C GLU A 49 32.90 -7.94 -14.08
N ALA A 50 33.61 -7.61 -15.16
CA ALA A 50 33.00 -6.98 -16.34
C ALA A 50 31.97 -7.90 -17.03
N GLN A 51 32.26 -9.21 -17.10
CA GLN A 51 31.32 -10.19 -17.67
C GLN A 51 30.07 -10.38 -16.81
N VAL A 52 30.21 -10.36 -15.48
CA VAL A 52 29.09 -10.40 -14.53
C VAL A 52 28.24 -9.14 -14.71
N ALA A 53 28.84 -7.94 -14.73
CA ALA A 53 28.11 -6.69 -14.94
C ALA A 53 27.38 -6.66 -16.29
N ALA A 54 27.99 -7.18 -17.36
CA ALA A 54 27.33 -7.29 -18.66
C ALA A 54 26.16 -8.28 -18.66
N LEU A 55 26.29 -9.42 -17.98
CA LEU A 55 25.22 -10.40 -17.80
C LEU A 55 24.08 -9.86 -16.93
N GLU A 56 24.39 -9.10 -15.88
CA GLU A 56 23.40 -8.41 -15.05
C GLU A 56 22.65 -7.36 -15.87
N ALA A 57 23.34 -6.58 -16.71
CA ALA A 57 22.69 -5.66 -17.64
C ALA A 57 21.81 -6.38 -18.68
N GLU A 58 22.26 -7.52 -19.21
CA GLU A 58 21.49 -8.36 -20.14
C GLU A 58 20.27 -9.00 -19.45
N ILE A 59 20.41 -9.46 -18.21
CA ILE A 59 19.33 -10.00 -17.38
C ILE A 59 18.35 -8.89 -17.00
N ALA A 60 18.81 -7.69 -16.64
CA ALA A 60 17.94 -6.55 -16.38
C ALA A 60 17.19 -6.13 -17.65
N GLY A 61 17.85 -6.11 -18.81
CA GLY A 61 17.21 -5.92 -20.12
C GLY A 61 16.21 -7.04 -20.45
N SER A 62 16.52 -8.27 -20.10
CA SER A 62 15.66 -9.43 -20.37
C SER A 62 14.53 -9.59 -19.36
N ARG A 63 14.70 -9.14 -18.11
CA ARG A 63 13.64 -8.97 -17.11
C ARG A 63 12.72 -7.83 -17.49
N ARG A 64 13.22 -6.73 -18.04
CA ARG A 64 12.38 -5.69 -18.66
C ARG A 64 11.58 -6.25 -19.85
N ARG A 65 12.21 -7.04 -20.73
CA ARG A 65 11.49 -7.73 -21.82
C ARG A 65 10.53 -8.80 -21.32
N LEU A 66 10.89 -9.56 -20.29
CA LEU A 66 10.07 -10.64 -19.73
C LEU A 66 8.96 -10.09 -18.83
N ALA A 67 9.17 -8.98 -18.13
CA ALA A 67 8.15 -8.21 -17.43
C ALA A 67 7.27 -7.46 -18.43
N ALA A 68 7.81 -7.02 -19.57
CA ALA A 68 6.99 -6.60 -20.70
C ALA A 68 6.16 -7.75 -21.29
N MET A 69 6.70 -8.97 -21.33
CA MET A 69 5.94 -10.14 -21.81
C MET A 69 4.97 -10.74 -20.78
N LEU A 70 5.27 -10.65 -19.48
CA LEU A 70 4.52 -11.29 -18.38
C LEU A 70 3.70 -10.29 -17.55
N GLY A 71 3.95 -8.99 -17.67
CA GLY A 71 3.42 -7.93 -16.80
C GLY A 71 2.90 -6.66 -17.49
N HIS A 72 3.45 -6.23 -18.64
CA HIS A 72 3.01 -5.01 -19.34
C HIS A 72 2.32 -5.29 -20.68
N GLU A 73 1.03 -4.93 -20.72
CA GLU A 73 0.30 -4.34 -21.86
C GLU A 73 0.31 -5.01 -23.24
N PHE A 74 0.99 -6.13 -23.44
CA PHE A 74 1.00 -6.77 -24.73
C PHE A 74 -0.19 -7.72 -24.91
N LEU A 75 -1.03 -7.38 -25.88
CA LEU A 75 -2.37 -7.94 -26.11
C LEU A 75 -2.44 -8.92 -27.27
N GLY A 76 -1.34 -9.07 -28.02
CA GLY A 76 -1.31 -9.85 -29.24
C GLY A 76 -0.52 -11.14 -29.15
N ASP A 77 -0.61 -11.92 -30.22
CA ASP A 77 0.25 -13.10 -30.39
C ASP A 77 1.69 -12.70 -30.81
N VAL A 78 1.85 -11.48 -31.36
CA VAL A 78 3.12 -10.95 -31.89
C VAL A 78 3.44 -9.57 -31.32
N ALA A 79 4.50 -9.49 -30.51
CA ALA A 79 4.93 -8.23 -29.89
C ALA A 79 5.14 -7.14 -30.97
N PRO A 80 4.48 -5.98 -30.88
CA PRO A 80 4.63 -4.95 -31.87
C PRO A 80 6.03 -4.38 -31.77
N THR A 81 6.55 -3.89 -32.89
CA THR A 81 7.80 -3.13 -32.86
C THR A 81 7.55 -1.84 -32.06
N PRO A 82 8.26 -1.61 -30.95
CA PRO A 82 7.98 -0.48 -30.09
C PRO A 82 8.11 0.85 -30.86
N GLY A 83 7.16 1.75 -30.62
CA GLY A 83 7.13 3.07 -31.25
C GLY A 83 8.06 4.08 -30.59
N PRO A 84 8.13 5.32 -31.09
CA PRO A 84 8.82 6.38 -30.38
C PRO A 84 8.22 6.60 -29.00
N LEU A 85 9.09 6.85 -28.01
CA LEU A 85 8.69 7.38 -26.72
C LEU A 85 8.22 8.83 -26.90
N ALA A 86 7.05 9.14 -26.34
CA ALA A 86 6.43 10.45 -26.40
C ALA A 86 5.86 10.87 -25.05
N GLU A 87 6.03 12.15 -24.72
CA GLU A 87 5.38 12.80 -23.59
C GLU A 87 4.18 13.61 -24.13
N PHE A 88 3.01 13.41 -23.53
CA PHE A 88 1.78 14.08 -23.95
C PHE A 88 0.85 14.33 -22.77
N GLU A 89 0.01 15.34 -22.91
CA GLU A 89 -1.05 15.69 -21.96
C GLU A 89 -2.38 15.10 -22.42
N ILE A 90 -3.12 14.51 -21.49
CA ILE A 90 -4.50 14.11 -21.71
C ILE A 90 -5.39 15.34 -21.72
N VAL A 91 -6.04 15.64 -22.84
CA VAL A 91 -6.94 16.79 -22.99
C VAL A 91 -8.36 16.42 -22.61
N GLU A 92 -8.81 15.23 -23.04
CA GLU A 92 -10.16 14.73 -22.78
C GLU A 92 -10.11 13.20 -22.60
N THR A 93 -10.95 12.70 -21.69
CA THR A 93 -10.96 11.29 -21.31
C THR A 93 -12.28 10.62 -21.63
N THR A 94 -12.24 9.43 -22.24
CA THR A 94 -13.39 8.52 -22.26
C THR A 94 -13.49 7.80 -20.92
N ALA A 95 -14.69 7.76 -20.34
CA ALA A 95 -14.94 7.01 -19.11
C ALA A 95 -14.75 5.50 -19.33
N THR A 96 -13.97 4.85 -18.47
CA THR A 96 -13.81 3.39 -18.53
C THR A 96 -15.09 2.72 -18.05
N PRO A 97 -15.66 1.74 -18.79
CA PRO A 97 -16.84 1.03 -18.34
C PRO A 97 -16.55 0.19 -17.09
N SER A 98 -17.62 -0.20 -16.38
CA SER A 98 -17.49 -1.09 -15.22
C SER A 98 -16.85 -2.42 -15.62
N ARG A 99 -15.69 -2.75 -15.05
CA ARG A 99 -15.02 -4.05 -15.26
C ARG A 99 -15.81 -5.24 -14.73
N GLN A 100 -16.79 -5.00 -13.84
CA GLN A 100 -17.64 -6.03 -13.25
C GLN A 100 -18.86 -6.30 -14.15
N ASP A 101 -19.43 -5.24 -14.72
CA ASP A 101 -20.65 -5.33 -15.53
C ASP A 101 -20.36 -5.49 -17.03
N SER A 102 -19.11 -5.35 -17.44
CA SER A 102 -18.69 -5.56 -18.82
C SER A 102 -18.79 -7.04 -19.23
N ASP A 103 -19.30 -7.27 -20.44
CA ASP A 103 -19.38 -8.59 -21.09
C ASP A 103 -18.02 -9.09 -21.58
N TYR A 104 -17.00 -8.22 -21.60
CA TYR A 104 -15.66 -8.52 -22.10
C TYR A 104 -14.63 -8.46 -20.96
N PRO A 105 -13.61 -9.35 -20.98
CA PRO A 105 -12.56 -9.36 -19.96
C PRO A 105 -11.56 -8.20 -20.11
N ASP A 106 -11.45 -7.64 -21.31
CA ASP A 106 -10.45 -6.65 -21.70
C ASP A 106 -11.11 -5.46 -22.41
N CYS A 107 -10.68 -4.24 -22.10
CA CYS A 107 -11.24 -3.01 -22.64
C CYS A 107 -10.14 -2.03 -23.02
N ILE A 108 -10.27 -1.44 -24.20
CA ILE A 108 -9.45 -0.31 -24.65
C ILE A 108 -10.28 0.96 -24.53
N VAL A 109 -9.69 2.00 -23.94
CA VAL A 109 -10.27 3.34 -23.84
C VAL A 109 -9.49 4.29 -24.73
N VAL A 110 -10.20 5.23 -25.34
CA VAL A 110 -9.60 6.25 -26.22
C VAL A 110 -9.62 7.59 -25.51
N HIS A 111 -8.48 8.28 -25.50
CA HIS A 111 -8.34 9.62 -24.95
C HIS A 111 -7.90 10.59 -26.04
N LEU A 112 -8.28 11.87 -25.91
CA LEU A 112 -7.70 12.95 -26.69
C LEU A 112 -6.41 13.37 -26.00
N ALA A 113 -5.31 13.40 -26.75
CA ALA A 113 -4.00 13.78 -26.25
C ALA A 113 -3.42 14.97 -27.03
N ARG A 114 -2.64 15.79 -26.33
CA ARG A 114 -1.83 16.87 -26.90
C ARG A 114 -0.36 16.59 -26.66
N TRP A 115 0.43 16.63 -27.72
CA TRP A 115 1.87 16.39 -27.64
C TRP A 115 2.58 17.47 -26.81
N ARG A 116 3.47 17.05 -25.90
CA ARG A 116 4.26 17.94 -25.02
C ARG A 116 5.76 17.89 -25.32
N GLY A 117 6.26 16.79 -25.89
CA GLY A 117 7.65 16.64 -26.28
C GLY A 117 8.00 15.20 -26.65
N GLY A 118 9.20 14.98 -27.21
CA GLY A 118 9.70 13.66 -27.60
C GLY A 118 10.09 13.56 -29.07
N SER A 119 10.04 12.34 -29.62
CA SER A 119 10.54 12.02 -30.96
C SER A 119 9.73 12.67 -32.09
N ALA A 120 10.37 12.99 -33.22
CA ALA A 120 9.72 13.59 -34.38
C ALA A 120 8.62 12.69 -34.98
N GLY A 121 7.47 13.27 -35.33
CA GLY A 121 6.43 12.61 -36.15
C GLY A 121 5.06 12.42 -35.50
N VAL A 122 4.85 12.84 -34.25
CA VAL A 122 3.52 12.86 -33.61
C VAL A 122 2.87 14.23 -33.88
N PRO A 123 1.61 14.32 -34.32
CA PRO A 123 0.92 15.59 -34.50
C PRO A 123 0.64 16.28 -33.15
N GLU A 124 0.30 17.57 -33.20
CA GLU A 124 0.02 18.36 -31.99
C GLU A 124 -1.13 17.78 -31.16
N GLU A 125 -2.21 17.33 -31.82
CA GLU A 125 -3.31 16.59 -31.20
C GLU A 125 -3.50 15.23 -31.89
N PHE A 126 -3.80 14.20 -31.10
CA PHE A 126 -4.04 12.84 -31.58
C PHE A 126 -4.95 12.07 -30.62
N LEU A 127 -5.50 10.96 -31.10
CA LEU A 127 -6.20 10.00 -30.25
C LEU A 127 -5.22 8.94 -29.76
N VAL A 128 -5.34 8.57 -28.48
CA VAL A 128 -4.53 7.51 -27.87
C VAL A 128 -5.43 6.40 -27.33
N ALA A 129 -5.29 5.21 -27.91
CA ALA A 129 -5.92 3.97 -27.47
C ALA A 129 -5.03 3.29 -26.43
N SER A 130 -5.56 3.06 -25.24
CA SER A 130 -4.83 2.44 -24.13
C SER A 130 -5.71 1.42 -23.40
N LEU A 131 -5.11 0.45 -22.71
CA LEU A 131 -5.89 -0.51 -21.93
C LEU A 131 -6.55 0.16 -20.74
N GLY A 132 -7.89 0.15 -20.70
CA GLY A 132 -8.65 0.53 -19.51
C GLY A 132 -8.59 -0.58 -18.45
N PHE A 133 -8.91 -1.82 -18.85
CA PHE A 133 -8.70 -2.99 -17.99
C PHE A 133 -8.34 -4.23 -18.80
N ARG A 134 -7.68 -5.19 -18.15
CA ARG A 134 -7.34 -6.51 -18.70
C ARG A 134 -7.63 -7.61 -17.70
N ASN A 135 -8.28 -8.69 -18.11
CA ASN A 135 -8.79 -9.73 -17.22
C ASN A 135 -9.56 -9.12 -16.03
N ARG A 136 -10.36 -8.10 -16.33
CA ARG A 136 -11.10 -7.28 -15.37
C ARG A 136 -10.21 -6.61 -14.31
N GLN A 137 -8.91 -6.42 -14.54
CA GLN A 137 -8.02 -5.63 -13.69
C GLN A 137 -7.78 -4.26 -14.32
N LEU A 138 -8.06 -3.19 -13.58
CA LEU A 138 -7.85 -1.81 -14.01
C LEU A 138 -6.38 -1.55 -14.34
N ARG A 139 -6.14 -0.68 -15.32
CA ARG A 139 -4.83 -0.24 -15.78
C ARG A 139 -4.72 1.28 -15.69
N VAL A 140 -3.52 1.83 -15.89
CA VAL A 140 -3.25 3.27 -15.71
C VAL A 140 -4.25 4.12 -16.50
N ALA A 141 -4.56 3.75 -17.75
CA ALA A 141 -5.48 4.50 -18.61
C ALA A 141 -6.88 4.66 -18.02
N SER A 142 -7.35 3.69 -17.21
CA SER A 142 -8.69 3.78 -16.59
C SER A 142 -8.85 4.87 -15.54
N SER A 143 -7.73 5.43 -15.10
CA SER A 143 -7.67 6.41 -14.02
C SER A 143 -7.20 7.79 -14.49
N LEU A 144 -6.85 7.93 -15.77
CA LEU A 144 -6.37 9.19 -16.34
C LEU A 144 -7.44 10.26 -16.25
N LEU A 145 -6.99 11.50 -16.02
CA LEU A 145 -7.81 12.70 -15.99
C LEU A 145 -7.32 13.70 -17.04
N ALA A 146 -8.21 14.61 -17.46
CA ALA A 146 -7.80 15.77 -18.24
C ALA A 146 -6.75 16.59 -17.46
N GLY A 147 -5.67 16.97 -18.14
CA GLY A 147 -4.49 17.63 -17.59
C GLY A 147 -3.39 16.68 -17.13
N ASP A 148 -3.63 15.36 -17.07
CA ASP A 148 -2.56 14.40 -16.76
C ASP A 148 -1.50 14.42 -17.85
N VAL A 149 -0.23 14.56 -17.46
CA VAL A 149 0.91 14.35 -18.35
C VAL A 149 1.34 12.89 -18.25
N VAL A 150 1.46 12.23 -19.38
CA VAL A 150 1.83 10.82 -19.48
C VAL A 150 3.00 10.65 -20.44
N GLU A 151 3.72 9.56 -20.26
CA GLU A 151 4.74 9.08 -21.18
C GLU A 151 4.37 7.67 -21.62
N ALA A 152 4.48 7.40 -22.92
CA ALA A 152 4.22 6.09 -23.50
C ALA A 152 4.96 5.92 -24.84
N GLN A 153 5.09 4.67 -25.27
CA GLN A 153 5.51 4.34 -26.63
C GLN A 153 4.29 4.37 -27.55
N LEU A 154 4.32 5.23 -28.57
CA LEU A 154 3.17 5.42 -29.47
C LEU A 154 3.35 4.65 -30.77
N ILE A 155 2.41 3.75 -31.06
CA ILE A 155 2.41 2.95 -32.29
C ILE A 155 1.14 3.30 -33.08
N PRO A 156 1.25 3.65 -34.38
CA PRO A 156 0.06 3.83 -35.22
C PRO A 156 -0.89 2.63 -35.11
N TRP A 157 -2.16 2.89 -34.87
CA TRP A 157 -3.13 1.84 -34.51
C TRP A 157 -3.20 0.71 -35.53
N GLU A 158 -3.07 1.01 -36.82
CA GLU A 158 -3.07 0.05 -37.92
C GLU A 158 -1.91 -0.96 -37.90
N LYS A 159 -0.85 -0.68 -37.12
CA LYS A 159 0.30 -1.58 -36.96
C LYS A 159 0.15 -2.57 -35.81
N PHE A 160 -0.89 -2.44 -34.98
CA PHE A 160 -1.17 -3.44 -33.96
C PHE A 160 -1.70 -4.73 -34.58
N ASP A 161 -1.39 -5.86 -33.93
CA ASP A 161 -1.92 -7.15 -34.30
C ASP A 161 -3.46 -7.15 -34.30
N GLU A 162 -4.06 -7.96 -35.16
CA GLU A 162 -5.51 -8.05 -35.28
C GLU A 162 -6.18 -8.40 -33.94
N SER A 163 -5.59 -9.29 -33.14
CA SER A 163 -6.17 -9.68 -31.85
C SER A 163 -6.30 -8.49 -30.89
N VAL A 164 -5.37 -7.52 -30.97
CA VAL A 164 -5.41 -6.29 -30.18
C VAL A 164 -6.48 -5.35 -30.72
N ARG A 165 -6.53 -5.19 -32.05
CA ARG A 165 -7.48 -4.29 -32.71
C ARG A 165 -8.93 -4.76 -32.57
N THR A 166 -9.15 -6.05 -32.30
CA THR A 166 -10.47 -6.64 -32.03
C THR A 166 -10.93 -6.54 -30.58
N ILE A 167 -10.08 -6.07 -29.64
CA ILE A 167 -10.53 -5.84 -28.26
C ILE A 167 -11.59 -4.74 -28.25
N GLN A 168 -12.60 -4.90 -27.39
CA GLN A 168 -13.67 -3.91 -27.27
C GLN A 168 -13.08 -2.54 -26.93
N ARG A 169 -13.31 -1.59 -27.83
CA ARG A 169 -12.91 -0.20 -27.69
C ARG A 169 -14.09 0.64 -27.25
N VAL A 170 -13.87 1.49 -26.26
CA VAL A 170 -14.80 2.53 -25.83
C VAL A 170 -14.20 3.87 -26.23
N ASP A 171 -14.95 4.59 -27.06
CA ASP A 171 -14.57 5.87 -27.61
C ASP A 171 -15.83 6.73 -27.61
N SER A 172 -15.87 7.72 -26.71
CA SER A 172 -16.97 8.70 -26.65
C SER A 172 -16.56 10.03 -27.27
N LEU A 173 -15.41 10.08 -27.96
CA LEU A 173 -14.87 11.29 -28.53
C LEU A 173 -15.30 11.38 -30.00
N ASP A 174 -16.01 12.46 -30.37
CA ASP A 174 -16.42 12.70 -31.76
C ASP A 174 -15.26 13.30 -32.60
N ARG A 175 -14.07 12.69 -32.54
CA ARG A 175 -12.80 13.20 -33.13
C ARG A 175 -12.16 12.25 -34.15
N PHE A 176 -12.96 11.74 -35.09
CA PHE A 176 -12.50 10.82 -36.15
C PHE A 176 -11.53 11.45 -37.16
N ASP A 177 -11.34 12.78 -37.10
CA ASP A 177 -10.40 13.55 -37.92
C ASP A 177 -8.93 13.35 -37.50
N LEU A 178 -8.70 12.86 -36.29
CA LEU A 178 -7.36 12.72 -35.72
C LEU A 178 -6.78 11.32 -35.93
N PRO A 179 -5.45 11.19 -36.10
CA PRO A 179 -4.81 9.88 -36.15
C PRO A 179 -4.90 9.18 -34.79
N LEU A 180 -5.10 7.87 -34.83
CA LEU A 180 -5.17 7.01 -33.65
C LEU A 180 -3.84 6.27 -33.45
N PHE A 181 -3.28 6.41 -32.27
CA PHE A 181 -2.12 5.65 -31.81
C PHE A 181 -2.54 4.71 -30.69
N GLY A 182 -1.97 3.51 -30.63
CA GLY A 182 -1.99 2.71 -29.41
C GLY A 182 -0.79 3.07 -28.55
N ALA A 183 -1.01 3.21 -27.24
CA ALA A 183 0.04 3.42 -26.26
C ALA A 183 0.47 2.09 -25.61
N ILE A 184 1.78 1.93 -25.46
CA ILE A 184 2.41 0.83 -24.72
C ILE A 184 3.33 1.42 -23.66
N ASP A 185 3.42 0.77 -22.51
CA ASP A 185 4.15 1.20 -21.33
C ASP A 185 3.67 2.56 -20.84
N LEU A 186 2.35 2.79 -20.90
CA LEU A 186 1.77 4.06 -20.51
C LEU A 186 1.92 4.26 -19.00
N HIS A 187 2.57 5.36 -18.62
CA HIS A 187 2.70 5.76 -17.23
C HIS A 187 2.48 7.27 -17.08
N ARG A 188 1.94 7.68 -15.93
CA ARG A 188 1.79 9.11 -15.63
C ARG A 188 3.14 9.69 -15.27
N ARG A 189 3.50 10.80 -15.90
CA ARG A 189 4.66 11.58 -15.51
C ARG A 189 4.35 12.26 -14.18
N ARG A 190 5.24 12.06 -13.21
CA ARG A 190 5.09 12.62 -11.86
C ARG A 190 6.41 13.27 -11.47
N GLU A 191 6.33 14.34 -10.69
CA GLU A 191 7.50 14.79 -9.94
C GLU A 191 7.76 13.76 -8.85
N LEU A 192 8.94 13.13 -8.93
CA LEU A 192 9.36 12.10 -8.01
C LEU A 192 10.45 12.65 -7.10
N GLU A 193 10.22 12.54 -5.81
CA GLU A 193 11.24 12.75 -4.79
C GLU A 193 11.89 11.41 -4.48
N GLN A 194 13.21 11.32 -4.63
CA GLN A 194 13.94 10.17 -4.11
C GLN A 194 13.97 10.27 -2.59
N VAL A 195 13.53 9.21 -1.93
CA VAL A 195 13.56 9.10 -0.48
C VAL A 195 14.51 7.96 -0.12
N ASP A 196 15.62 8.33 0.50
CA ASP A 196 16.54 7.35 1.07
C ASP A 196 15.92 6.79 2.35
N ILE A 197 15.84 5.46 2.41
CA ILE A 197 15.40 4.74 3.60
C ILE A 197 16.54 4.85 4.60
N VAL A 198 16.43 5.81 5.50
CA VAL A 198 17.38 5.91 6.61
C VAL A 198 17.08 4.74 7.55
N PRO A 199 18.02 3.80 7.77
CA PRO A 199 17.86 2.79 8.79
C PRO A 199 17.77 3.53 10.13
N LEU A 200 16.59 3.53 10.72
CA LEU A 200 16.37 4.29 11.93
C LEU A 200 17.02 3.51 13.08
N PRO A 201 17.88 4.16 13.89
CA PRO A 201 18.62 3.47 14.93
C PRO A 201 17.65 2.80 15.92
N SER A 202 17.90 1.53 16.24
CA SER A 202 17.10 0.75 17.19
C SER A 202 17.30 1.17 18.65
N SER A 203 18.35 1.94 18.93
CA SER A 203 18.71 2.37 20.28
C SER A 203 17.61 3.21 20.91
N GLY A 204 17.00 2.69 21.99
CA GLY A 204 15.98 3.39 22.77
C GLY A 204 14.53 3.06 22.39
N ALA A 205 14.30 2.14 21.45
CA ALA A 205 12.96 1.67 21.18
C ALA A 205 12.43 0.86 22.38
N ARG A 206 11.24 1.23 22.88
CA ARG A 206 10.59 0.53 23.98
C ARG A 206 10.19 -0.88 23.57
N THR A 207 10.30 -1.83 24.51
CA THR A 207 9.75 -3.18 24.31
C THR A 207 8.22 -3.13 24.21
N GLN A 208 7.59 -4.16 23.66
CA GLN A 208 6.12 -4.27 23.67
C GLN A 208 5.52 -4.09 25.08
N ALA A 209 6.12 -4.70 26.10
CA ALA A 209 5.64 -4.56 27.49
C ALA A 209 5.72 -3.11 28.02
N GLU A 210 6.79 -2.38 27.69
CA GLU A 210 6.96 -0.97 28.05
C GLU A 210 5.97 -0.07 27.32
N GLU A 211 5.67 -0.37 26.05
CA GLU A 211 4.63 0.33 25.29
C GLU A 211 3.24 0.12 25.88
N ILE A 212 2.91 -1.13 26.24
CA ILE A 212 1.65 -1.46 26.91
C ILE A 212 1.56 -0.69 28.23
N ALA A 213 2.57 -0.79 29.09
CA ALA A 213 2.57 -0.13 30.39
C ALA A 213 2.47 1.39 30.29
N ALA A 214 3.22 2.01 29.37
CA ALA A 214 3.19 3.45 29.17
C ALA A 214 1.83 3.93 28.67
N TYR A 215 1.20 3.22 27.72
CA TYR A 215 -0.11 3.62 27.22
C TYR A 215 -1.22 3.35 28.23
N THR A 216 -1.14 2.26 29.01
CA THR A 216 -2.03 2.01 30.15
C THR A 216 -1.98 3.16 31.15
N ALA A 217 -0.79 3.56 31.57
CA ALA A 217 -0.61 4.67 32.51
C ALA A 217 -1.15 6.00 31.96
N ALA A 218 -0.97 6.26 30.67
CA ALA A 218 -1.50 7.47 30.03
C ALA A 218 -3.05 7.50 30.02
N ILE A 219 -3.71 6.39 29.72
CA ILE A 219 -5.18 6.30 29.76
C ILE A 219 -5.70 6.43 31.19
N GLU A 220 -5.06 5.77 32.15
CA GLU A 220 -5.47 5.83 33.57
C GLU A 220 -5.28 7.24 34.16
N ALA A 221 -4.20 7.94 33.79
CA ALA A 221 -4.02 9.34 34.15
C ALA A 221 -5.13 10.23 33.59
N LYS A 222 -5.50 10.03 32.31
CA LYS A 222 -6.62 10.75 31.69
C LYS A 222 -7.95 10.44 32.36
N LEU A 223 -8.23 9.19 32.68
CA LEU A 223 -9.43 8.81 33.41
C LEU A 223 -9.49 9.48 34.79
N ALA A 224 -8.36 9.55 35.50
CA ALA A 224 -8.29 10.20 36.81
C ALA A 224 -8.58 11.71 36.75
N GLU A 225 -8.25 12.39 35.64
CA GLU A 225 -8.60 13.81 35.43
C GLU A 225 -10.12 14.02 35.31
N HIS A 226 -10.88 13.00 34.86
CA HIS A 226 -12.32 13.07 34.63
C HIS A 226 -13.16 12.33 35.68
N GLY A 227 -12.54 11.60 36.61
CA GLY A 227 -13.22 10.82 37.65
C GLY A 227 -13.50 9.39 37.20
N SER A 228 -14.68 9.16 36.60
CA SER A 228 -15.09 7.87 36.05
C SER A 228 -15.36 7.94 34.54
N TRP A 229 -15.57 6.79 33.91
CA TRP A 229 -15.95 6.73 32.50
C TRP A 229 -17.33 7.36 32.29
N GLU A 230 -18.24 7.14 33.24
CA GLU A 230 -19.59 7.68 33.27
C GLU A 230 -19.57 9.21 33.42
N ASP A 231 -18.78 9.74 34.37
CA ASP A 231 -18.63 11.19 34.57
C ASP A 231 -18.06 11.86 33.31
N TRP A 232 -17.07 11.22 32.67
CA TRP A 232 -16.47 11.75 31.43
C TRP A 232 -17.49 11.80 30.29
N ILE A 233 -18.29 10.74 30.09
CA ILE A 233 -19.35 10.72 29.08
C ILE A 233 -20.41 11.77 29.39
N GLU A 234 -20.87 11.86 30.65
CA GLU A 234 -21.90 12.82 31.05
C GLU A 234 -21.44 14.26 30.77
N GLY A 235 -20.18 14.57 31.05
CA GLY A 235 -19.57 15.86 30.73
C GLY A 235 -19.58 16.22 29.24
N LEU A 236 -19.64 15.23 28.34
CA LEU A 236 -19.74 15.43 26.89
C LEU A 236 -21.18 15.59 26.39
N GLY A 237 -22.20 15.46 27.25
CA GLY A 237 -23.61 15.55 26.89
C GLY A 237 -23.98 16.78 26.04
N PRO A 238 -23.59 18.02 26.42
CA PRO A 238 -23.85 19.21 25.62
C PRO A 238 -23.25 19.14 24.20
N VAL A 239 -22.03 18.61 24.08
CA VAL A 239 -21.32 18.45 22.79
C VAL A 239 -22.05 17.44 21.90
N TYR A 240 -22.47 16.31 22.47
CA TYR A 240 -23.21 15.28 21.74
C TYR A 240 -24.58 15.79 21.29
N HIS A 241 -25.26 16.58 22.10
CA HIS A 241 -26.53 17.20 21.71
C HIS A 241 -26.34 18.16 20.53
N GLU A 242 -25.33 19.03 20.56
CA GLU A 242 -25.01 19.94 19.45
C GLU A 242 -24.72 19.17 18.15
N LEU A 243 -23.84 18.17 18.21
CA LEU A 243 -23.47 17.34 17.05
C LEU A 243 -24.64 16.49 16.53
N ALA A 244 -25.53 16.02 17.40
CA ALA A 244 -26.73 15.28 17.03
C ALA A 244 -27.73 16.18 16.29
N GLU A 245 -28.01 17.37 16.81
CA GLU A 245 -28.92 18.32 16.15
C GLU A 245 -28.36 18.79 14.80
N LEU A 246 -27.05 19.00 14.71
CA LEU A 246 -26.37 19.33 13.45
C LEU A 246 -26.58 18.26 12.36
N THR A 247 -26.55 16.98 12.75
CA THR A 247 -26.63 15.84 11.82
C THR A 247 -28.02 15.22 11.72
N LYS A 248 -29.04 15.88 12.29
CA LYS A 248 -30.44 15.42 12.30
C LYS A 248 -31.04 15.22 10.91
N GLN A 249 -30.55 15.98 9.92
CA GLN A 249 -30.99 15.88 8.52
C GLN A 249 -30.04 15.02 7.66
N GLY A 250 -29.01 14.43 8.27
CA GLY A 250 -27.99 13.63 7.60
C GLY A 250 -26.57 14.17 7.81
N PRO A 251 -25.57 13.57 7.13
CA PRO A 251 -24.18 14.01 7.20
C PRO A 251 -24.00 15.47 6.77
N VAL A 252 -23.12 16.18 7.46
CA VAL A 252 -22.75 17.57 7.14
C VAL A 252 -21.32 17.59 6.62
N THR A 253 -21.08 18.36 5.56
CA THR A 253 -19.74 18.57 5.00
C THR A 253 -19.36 20.05 5.07
N LEU A 254 -18.16 20.35 5.56
CA LEU A 254 -17.57 21.69 5.58
C LEU A 254 -16.41 21.75 4.59
N GLU A 255 -16.35 22.84 3.82
CA GLU A 255 -15.26 23.18 2.90
C GLU A 255 -14.94 22.06 1.89
N ASP A 256 -15.94 21.25 1.52
CA ASP A 256 -15.76 20.11 0.63
C ASP A 256 -14.65 19.13 1.07
N ARG A 257 -14.34 19.11 2.38
CA ARG A 257 -13.17 18.44 2.95
C ARG A 257 -13.53 17.62 4.19
N TRP A 258 -14.23 18.25 5.13
CA TRP A 258 -14.57 17.62 6.41
C TRP A 258 -15.99 17.09 6.31
N THR A 259 -16.19 15.79 6.48
CA THR A 259 -17.55 15.21 6.60
C THR A 259 -17.76 14.60 7.97
N PHE A 260 -18.80 15.04 8.66
CA PHE A 260 -19.24 14.49 9.93
C PHE A 260 -20.64 13.89 9.78
N ARG A 261 -20.78 12.58 10.04
CA ARG A 261 -22.05 11.86 9.82
C ARG A 261 -22.93 11.79 11.05
N GLY A 262 -22.38 12.05 12.23
CA GLY A 262 -23.14 12.13 13.46
C GLY A 262 -22.49 11.40 14.64
N PRO A 263 -22.93 11.70 15.87
CA PRO A 263 -22.38 11.13 17.09
C PRO A 263 -22.68 9.63 17.26
N SER A 264 -23.55 9.03 16.44
CA SER A 264 -23.81 7.57 16.45
C SER A 264 -22.60 6.72 16.01
N TYR A 265 -21.52 7.36 15.55
CA TYR A 265 -20.24 6.71 15.28
C TYR A 265 -19.27 6.75 16.47
N PHE A 266 -19.62 7.46 17.54
CA PHE A 266 -18.96 7.31 18.85
C PHE A 266 -19.47 6.03 19.53
N TYR A 267 -18.66 5.50 20.46
CA TYR A 267 -18.99 4.35 21.30
C TYR A 267 -19.72 4.73 22.58
N ALA A 268 -20.11 5.99 22.76
CA ALA A 268 -20.74 6.50 23.99
C ALA A 268 -21.99 5.73 24.46
N SER A 269 -22.65 4.97 23.58
CA SER A 269 -23.80 4.11 23.92
C SER A 269 -23.45 2.63 24.16
N ARG A 270 -22.16 2.26 24.21
CA ARG A 270 -21.71 0.87 24.15
C ARG A 270 -21.09 0.43 25.46
N THR A 271 -21.57 -0.70 25.97
CA THR A 271 -21.06 -1.33 27.19
C THR A 271 -19.82 -2.19 26.87
N PRO A 272 -19.01 -2.52 27.88
CA PRO A 272 -17.90 -3.47 27.72
C PRO A 272 -18.26 -4.80 27.07
N ASP A 273 -19.50 -5.27 27.27
CA ASP A 273 -20.01 -6.50 26.65
C ASP A 273 -20.04 -6.40 25.10
N ALA A 274 -20.18 -5.20 24.56
CA ALA A 274 -20.32 -4.98 23.12
C ALA A 274 -19.04 -5.28 22.32
N TRP A 275 -17.86 -5.22 22.95
CA TRP A 275 -16.57 -5.58 22.32
C TRP A 275 -15.97 -6.89 22.86
N ALA A 276 -16.65 -7.61 23.76
CA ALA A 276 -16.10 -8.80 24.39
C ALA A 276 -15.67 -9.89 23.37
N SER A 277 -16.47 -10.12 22.34
CA SER A 277 -16.17 -11.11 21.29
C SER A 277 -14.96 -10.70 20.44
N GLY A 278 -14.87 -9.44 20.04
CA GLY A 278 -13.72 -8.92 19.30
C GLY A 278 -12.44 -8.93 20.11
N LEU A 279 -12.50 -8.54 21.39
CA LEU A 279 -11.38 -8.63 22.31
C LEU A 279 -10.90 -10.08 22.48
N ALA A 280 -11.83 -11.04 22.65
CA ALA A 280 -11.51 -12.46 22.76
C ALA A 280 -10.84 -13.00 21.48
N ALA A 281 -11.31 -12.61 20.30
CA ALA A 281 -10.72 -13.05 19.04
C ALA A 281 -9.31 -12.47 18.81
N ILE A 282 -9.09 -11.18 19.07
CA ILE A 282 -7.76 -10.57 18.93
C ILE A 282 -6.79 -11.12 19.98
N THR A 283 -7.27 -11.38 21.20
CA THR A 283 -6.52 -12.08 22.27
C THR A 283 -6.10 -13.48 21.80
N SER A 284 -7.02 -14.26 21.23
CA SER A 284 -6.72 -15.57 20.66
C SER A 284 -5.70 -15.48 19.53
N LEU A 285 -5.83 -14.50 18.62
CA LEU A 285 -4.86 -14.27 17.56
C LEU A 285 -3.45 -14.01 18.11
N ARG A 286 -3.32 -13.13 19.11
CA ARG A 286 -2.03 -12.88 19.75
C ARG A 286 -1.45 -14.16 20.34
N ASP A 287 -2.24 -14.92 21.09
CA ASP A 287 -1.73 -16.11 21.79
C ASP A 287 -1.24 -17.16 20.79
N GLN A 288 -1.98 -17.36 19.70
CA GLN A 288 -1.60 -18.27 18.62
C GLN A 288 -0.37 -17.78 17.84
N LEU A 289 -0.26 -16.49 17.56
CA LEU A 289 0.94 -15.92 16.93
C LEU A 289 2.16 -16.02 17.84
N ARG A 290 2.00 -15.74 19.13
CA ARG A 290 3.08 -15.86 20.13
C ARG A 290 3.57 -17.30 20.26
N ALA A 291 2.68 -18.29 20.17
CA ALA A 291 3.06 -19.70 20.13
C ALA A 291 3.93 -20.05 18.90
N LEU A 292 3.83 -19.27 17.82
CA LEU A 292 4.67 -19.36 16.63
C LEU A 292 5.90 -18.44 16.66
N GLY A 293 6.17 -17.75 17.78
CA GLY A 293 7.25 -16.79 17.90
C GLY A 293 7.00 -15.44 17.21
N ILE A 294 5.74 -15.12 16.91
CA ILE A 294 5.33 -13.89 16.22
C ILE A 294 4.67 -12.93 17.22
N GLU A 295 5.18 -11.71 17.32
CA GLU A 295 4.52 -10.66 18.12
C GLU A 295 3.36 -10.00 17.36
N LEU A 296 2.27 -9.64 18.05
CA LEU A 296 1.14 -8.92 17.47
C LEU A 296 1.16 -7.45 17.88
N VAL A 297 1.04 -6.56 16.89
CA VAL A 297 0.80 -5.12 17.07
C VAL A 297 -0.59 -4.80 16.48
N VAL A 298 -1.47 -4.22 17.30
CA VAL A 298 -2.85 -3.91 16.91
C VAL A 298 -2.94 -2.43 16.53
N VAL A 299 -3.43 -2.15 15.32
CA VAL A 299 -3.53 -0.79 14.75
C VAL A 299 -4.99 -0.49 14.39
N PRO A 300 -5.80 -0.11 15.39
CA PRO A 300 -7.17 0.33 15.14
C PRO A 300 -7.16 1.72 14.47
N PHE A 301 -7.72 1.82 13.27
CA PHE A 301 -7.96 3.11 12.64
C PHE A 301 -9.19 3.77 13.29
N PRO A 302 -9.05 4.98 13.88
CA PRO A 302 -10.17 5.66 14.50
C PRO A 302 -11.24 5.98 13.45
N ALA A 303 -12.48 6.16 13.91
CA ALA A 303 -13.53 6.69 13.04
C ALA A 303 -13.18 8.12 12.59
N LYS A 304 -13.57 8.50 11.36
CA LYS A 304 -13.39 9.87 10.86
C LYS A 304 -14.01 10.89 11.80
N GLU A 305 -15.11 10.54 12.46
CA GLU A 305 -15.82 11.39 13.41
C GLU A 305 -14.95 11.79 14.60
N HIS A 306 -14.08 10.92 15.10
CA HIS A 306 -13.15 11.26 16.19
C HIS A 306 -12.14 12.32 15.77
N VAL A 307 -11.77 12.35 14.49
CA VAL A 307 -10.78 13.28 13.95
C VAL A 307 -11.40 14.64 13.65
N VAL A 308 -12.62 14.66 13.11
CA VAL A 308 -13.21 15.89 12.54
C VAL A 308 -14.20 16.59 13.46
N ALA A 309 -14.69 15.96 14.53
CA ALA A 309 -15.76 16.51 15.38
C ALA A 309 -15.52 17.96 15.82
N SER A 310 -14.28 18.32 16.19
CA SER A 310 -13.93 19.69 16.62
C SER A 310 -14.12 20.76 15.53
N LYS A 311 -14.29 20.39 14.26
CA LYS A 311 -14.62 21.33 13.17
C LYS A 311 -16.11 21.70 13.16
N PHE A 312 -16.96 20.94 13.85
CA PHE A 312 -18.42 21.01 13.76
C PHE A 312 -19.10 21.46 15.06
N THR A 313 -18.33 21.71 16.12
CA THR A 313 -18.86 22.16 17.42
C THR A 313 -17.93 23.21 18.03
N LYS A 314 -18.54 24.21 18.68
CA LYS A 314 -17.80 25.19 19.48
C LYS A 314 -17.46 24.65 20.88
N ALA A 315 -18.20 23.65 21.35
CA ALA A 315 -18.01 23.00 22.64
C ALA A 315 -16.94 21.89 22.56
N THR A 316 -15.78 22.18 21.97
CA THR A 316 -14.70 21.18 21.86
C THR A 316 -14.13 20.85 23.26
N PRO A 317 -14.03 19.56 23.64
CA PRO A 317 -13.38 19.15 24.89
C PRO A 317 -11.92 19.62 24.93
N ALA A 318 -11.45 20.03 26.11
CA ALA A 318 -10.11 20.62 26.26
C ALA A 318 -8.97 19.65 25.88
N ASP A 319 -9.17 18.35 26.07
CA ASP A 319 -8.24 17.29 25.68
C ASP A 319 -8.46 16.77 24.25
N GLY A 320 -9.47 17.30 23.54
CA GLY A 320 -9.83 16.88 22.19
C GLY A 320 -10.46 15.49 22.08
N ILE A 321 -10.80 14.84 23.21
CA ILE A 321 -11.36 13.48 23.22
C ILE A 321 -12.89 13.56 23.21
N PHE A 322 -13.47 13.30 22.04
CA PHE A 322 -14.93 13.24 21.87
C PHE A 322 -15.54 11.89 22.22
N ASP A 323 -14.73 10.85 22.42
CA ASP A 323 -15.21 9.50 22.68
C ASP A 323 -14.28 8.77 23.66
N PRO A 324 -14.54 8.87 24.97
CA PRO A 324 -13.73 8.20 25.98
C PRO A 324 -13.91 6.68 25.98
N MET A 325 -14.99 6.15 25.40
CA MET A 325 -15.23 4.70 25.33
C MET A 325 -14.24 4.01 24.39
N ARG A 326 -13.67 4.74 23.43
CA ARG A 326 -12.50 4.28 22.66
C ARG A 326 -11.30 3.99 23.56
N LEU A 327 -11.02 4.87 24.51
CA LEU A 327 -9.91 4.69 25.46
C LEU A 327 -10.21 3.57 26.46
N GLN A 328 -11.46 3.42 26.87
CA GLN A 328 -11.88 2.28 27.70
C GLN A 328 -11.64 0.95 26.97
N LEU A 329 -11.98 0.87 25.69
CA LEU A 329 -11.68 -0.29 24.84
C LEU A 329 -10.16 -0.53 24.74
N HIS A 330 -9.37 0.51 24.46
CA HIS A 330 -7.90 0.38 24.39
C HIS A 330 -7.32 -0.11 25.72
N LEU A 331 -7.81 0.41 26.85
CA LEU A 331 -7.40 -0.05 28.17
C LEU A 331 -7.73 -1.53 28.38
N ALA A 332 -8.89 -2.00 27.91
CA ALA A 332 -9.25 -3.42 27.96
C ALA A 332 -8.31 -4.28 27.11
N MET A 333 -7.93 -3.82 25.91
CA MET A 333 -6.93 -4.50 25.07
C MET A 333 -5.55 -4.56 25.74
N LEU A 334 -5.07 -3.44 26.28
CA LEU A 334 -3.77 -3.34 26.94
C LEU A 334 -3.70 -4.26 28.17
N ARG A 335 -4.76 -4.27 28.99
CA ARG A 335 -4.89 -5.18 30.15
C ARG A 335 -4.97 -6.64 29.75
N ALA A 336 -5.50 -6.94 28.57
CA ALA A 336 -5.44 -8.28 28.01
C ALA A 336 -4.04 -8.66 27.52
N GLY A 337 -3.06 -7.73 27.48
CA GLY A 337 -1.70 -7.94 26.98
C GLY A 337 -1.57 -7.74 25.47
N LEU A 338 -2.45 -6.94 24.85
CA LEU A 338 -2.35 -6.53 23.46
C LEU A 338 -1.68 -5.17 23.39
N GLU A 339 -0.68 -5.01 22.54
CA GLU A 339 -0.17 -3.68 22.19
C GLU A 339 -1.10 -2.99 21.19
N VAL A 340 -1.47 -1.76 21.51
CA VAL A 340 -2.37 -0.93 20.69
C VAL A 340 -1.66 0.34 20.26
N VAL A 341 -1.67 0.60 18.95
CA VAL A 341 -1.17 1.84 18.35
C VAL A 341 -2.33 2.82 18.20
N ASP A 342 -2.47 3.77 19.13
CA ASP A 342 -3.47 4.83 19.02
C ASP A 342 -3.06 5.88 17.99
N LEU A 343 -3.79 5.91 16.88
CA LEU A 343 -3.54 6.82 15.77
C LEU A 343 -4.20 8.20 15.98
N LEU A 344 -5.17 8.34 16.90
CA LEU A 344 -5.94 9.58 17.02
C LEU A 344 -5.05 10.80 17.37
N PRO A 345 -4.12 10.74 18.35
CA PRO A 345 -3.28 11.89 18.67
C PRO A 345 -2.48 12.39 17.45
N ALA A 346 -1.85 11.47 16.71
CA ALA A 346 -1.09 11.82 15.51
C ALA A 346 -1.98 12.37 14.38
N PHE A 347 -3.19 11.83 14.24
CA PHE A 347 -4.18 12.35 13.29
C PHE A 347 -4.63 13.75 13.64
N LEU A 348 -4.89 14.06 14.91
CA LEU A 348 -5.30 15.40 15.34
C LEU A 348 -4.17 16.42 15.15
N GLU A 349 -2.93 16.05 15.45
CA GLU A 349 -1.75 16.91 15.25
C GLU A 349 -1.56 17.30 13.79
N ARG A 350 -1.76 16.35 12.87
CA ARG A 350 -1.46 16.51 11.43
C ARG A 350 -2.68 16.76 10.56
N ARG A 351 -3.87 16.80 11.16
CA ARG A 351 -5.15 16.89 10.44
C ARG A 351 -5.16 18.01 9.41
N ASP A 352 -4.65 19.18 9.81
CA ASP A 352 -4.72 20.38 9.00
C ASP A 352 -3.63 20.47 7.91
N ASP A 353 -2.60 19.61 7.97
CA ASP A 353 -1.50 19.53 6.98
C ASP A 353 -1.94 18.90 5.64
N TYR A 354 -3.07 18.19 5.63
CA TYR A 354 -3.53 17.40 4.49
C TYR A 354 -4.89 17.83 4.01
N GLU A 355 -5.08 18.00 2.70
CA GLU A 355 -6.41 18.26 2.13
C GLU A 355 -7.42 17.21 2.60
N HIS A 356 -7.08 15.92 2.57
CA HIS A 356 -7.96 14.87 3.08
C HIS A 356 -7.20 13.93 4.00
N LEU A 357 -7.59 13.87 5.27
CA LEU A 357 -7.16 12.78 6.17
C LEU A 357 -8.00 11.52 5.91
N TYR A 358 -9.31 11.69 5.72
CA TYR A 358 -10.24 10.66 5.27
C TYR A 358 -10.92 11.11 3.99
N TYR A 359 -11.41 10.17 3.20
CA TYR A 359 -12.34 10.50 2.12
C TYR A 359 -13.64 11.11 2.68
N ASP A 360 -14.31 11.89 1.85
CA ASP A 360 -15.51 12.64 2.20
C ASP A 360 -16.78 11.76 2.15
N GLY A 361 -17.94 12.36 2.37
CA GLY A 361 -19.22 11.67 2.29
C GLY A 361 -19.34 10.47 3.25
N ASN A 362 -19.89 9.36 2.75
CA ASN A 362 -20.17 8.16 3.55
C ASN A 362 -19.02 7.15 3.58
N ASP A 363 -18.02 7.31 2.70
CA ASP A 363 -16.81 6.49 2.68
C ASP A 363 -16.08 6.62 4.02
N ASN A 364 -15.45 5.57 4.53
CA ASN A 364 -14.81 5.59 5.86
C ASN A 364 -13.31 5.46 5.82
N HIS A 365 -12.77 5.31 4.62
CA HIS A 365 -11.42 4.90 4.42
C HIS A 365 -10.47 6.09 4.59
N PRO A 366 -9.25 5.81 5.05
CA PRO A 366 -8.21 6.82 5.11
C PRO A 366 -7.90 7.30 3.68
N ALA A 367 -7.74 8.62 3.54
CA ALA A 367 -7.14 9.22 2.37
C ALA A 367 -5.63 9.40 2.61
N ARG A 368 -4.92 10.06 1.69
CA ARG A 368 -3.46 10.29 1.76
C ARG A 368 -2.98 10.65 3.17
N GLY A 369 -3.63 11.61 3.83
CA GLY A 369 -3.18 12.10 5.12
C GLY A 369 -3.19 11.04 6.23
N ALA A 370 -4.29 10.30 6.39
CA ALA A 370 -4.33 9.23 7.41
C ALA A 370 -3.39 8.07 7.06
N ILE A 371 -3.23 7.74 5.79
CA ILE A 371 -2.32 6.67 5.34
C ILE A 371 -0.88 7.02 5.70
N GLU A 372 -0.39 8.19 5.28
CA GLU A 372 0.98 8.62 5.56
C GLU A 372 1.26 8.74 7.07
N VAL A 373 0.33 9.35 7.82
CA VAL A 373 0.50 9.52 9.28
C VAL A 373 0.51 8.16 9.98
N ALA A 374 -0.43 7.26 9.63
CA ALA A 374 -0.50 5.95 10.25
C ALA A 374 0.72 5.10 9.95
N SER A 375 1.15 5.05 8.68
CA SER A 375 2.32 4.27 8.27
C SER A 375 3.59 4.76 8.98
N ARG A 376 3.76 6.07 9.16
CA ARG A 376 4.89 6.63 9.93
C ARG A 376 4.84 6.23 11.41
N VAL A 377 3.67 6.33 12.06
CA VAL A 377 3.52 5.93 13.46
C VAL A 377 3.81 4.44 13.63
N VAL A 378 3.31 3.59 12.72
CA VAL A 378 3.56 2.15 12.77
C VAL A 378 5.01 1.82 12.45
N ALA A 379 5.63 2.48 11.47
CA ALA A 379 7.05 2.32 11.15
C ALA A 379 7.95 2.61 12.36
N GLU A 380 7.64 3.65 13.14
CA GLU A 380 8.32 3.95 14.41
C GLU A 380 8.24 2.77 15.39
N ARG A 381 7.05 2.18 15.56
CA ARG A 381 6.85 1.01 16.43
C ARG A 381 7.67 -0.19 15.99
N LEU A 382 7.77 -0.41 14.68
CA LEU A 382 8.44 -1.58 14.13
C LEU A 382 9.97 -1.55 14.28
N ARG A 383 10.57 -0.40 14.60
CA ARG A 383 12.04 -0.25 14.74
C ARG A 383 12.66 -1.20 15.76
N ARG A 384 11.93 -1.51 16.85
CA ARG A 384 12.43 -2.39 17.92
C ARG A 384 12.71 -3.83 17.47
N TYR A 385 12.16 -4.24 16.33
CA TYR A 385 12.33 -5.60 15.82
C TYR A 385 13.62 -5.80 15.03
N GLU A 386 14.31 -4.70 14.66
CA GLU A 386 15.57 -4.75 13.91
C GLU A 386 15.46 -5.62 12.65
N LEU A 387 14.33 -5.52 11.96
CA LEU A 387 14.09 -6.26 10.72
C LEU A 387 14.99 -5.71 9.63
N LYS A 388 15.51 -6.60 8.77
CA LYS A 388 16.44 -6.21 7.71
C LYS A 388 15.68 -5.54 6.55
N PRO A 389 15.98 -4.29 6.20
CA PRO A 389 15.44 -3.67 4.99
C PRO A 389 15.73 -4.52 3.74
N GLU A 390 14.74 -4.57 2.85
CA GLU A 390 14.84 -5.23 1.53
C GLU A 390 15.34 -4.27 0.45
N PHE A 391 15.22 -2.96 0.69
CA PHE A 391 15.66 -1.89 -0.18
C PHE A 391 16.02 -0.65 0.65
N ASP A 392 16.95 0.14 0.12
CA ASP A 392 17.49 1.31 0.80
C ASP A 392 16.98 2.64 0.20
N THR A 393 16.21 2.56 -0.89
CA THR A 393 15.70 3.75 -1.59
C THR A 393 14.35 3.44 -2.21
N VAL A 394 13.46 4.43 -2.14
CA VAL A 394 12.19 4.47 -2.88
C VAL A 394 12.00 5.83 -3.52
N PHE A 395 11.06 5.93 -4.46
CA PHE A 395 10.64 7.22 -5.00
C PHE A 395 9.21 7.51 -4.56
N VAL A 396 8.96 8.73 -4.10
CA VAL A 396 7.62 9.18 -3.72
C VAL A 396 7.14 10.23 -4.70
N GLY A 397 5.94 10.05 -5.22
CA GLY A 397 5.31 11.00 -6.14
C GLY A 397 3.92 11.37 -5.68
N LYS A 398 3.47 12.59 -6.00
CA LYS A 398 2.07 12.98 -5.80
C LYS A 398 1.25 12.59 -7.03
N LEU A 399 0.03 12.15 -6.79
CA LEU A 399 -0.92 11.77 -7.82
C LEU A 399 -2.29 12.34 -7.50
N ARG A 400 -2.96 12.83 -8.55
CA ARG A 400 -4.36 13.22 -8.51
C ARG A 400 -5.23 12.12 -9.12
N HIS A 401 -6.33 11.77 -8.49
CA HIS A 401 -7.22 10.71 -8.96
C HIS A 401 -8.70 11.03 -8.72
N GLY A 402 -9.55 10.49 -9.60
CA GLY A 402 -11.01 10.50 -9.41
C GLY A 402 -11.48 9.26 -8.65
N ILE A 403 -12.77 9.23 -8.32
CA ILE A 403 -13.42 8.08 -7.70
C ILE A 403 -14.25 7.32 -8.73
N PRO A 404 -14.03 6.00 -8.90
CA PRO A 404 -14.84 5.19 -9.80
C PRO A 404 -16.33 5.26 -9.46
N TRP A 405 -17.19 5.28 -10.49
CA TRP A 405 -18.65 5.29 -10.34
C TRP A 405 -19.21 4.11 -9.54
N SER A 406 -18.49 2.99 -9.45
CA SER A 406 -18.86 1.83 -8.65
C SER A 406 -18.74 2.05 -7.13
N CYS A 407 -18.27 3.21 -6.69
CA CYS A 407 -18.02 3.52 -5.28
C CYS A 407 -19.12 4.42 -4.71
N ASP A 408 -20.30 3.87 -4.49
CA ASP A 408 -21.52 4.61 -4.06
C ASP A 408 -21.42 5.28 -2.67
N ALA A 409 -20.37 4.97 -1.90
CA ALA A 409 -20.14 5.59 -0.59
C ALA A 409 -19.68 7.05 -0.71
N PHE A 410 -19.25 7.48 -1.90
CA PHE A 410 -18.79 8.83 -2.15
C PHE A 410 -19.95 9.76 -2.54
N PRO A 411 -19.85 11.08 -2.28
CA PRO A 411 -20.88 12.01 -2.70
C PRO A 411 -20.89 12.17 -4.22
N LYS A 412 -22.03 12.54 -4.79
CA LYS A 412 -22.19 12.73 -6.25
C LYS A 412 -21.10 13.60 -6.89
N ARG A 413 -20.61 14.61 -6.18
CA ARG A 413 -19.52 15.49 -6.65
C ARG A 413 -18.21 14.73 -6.91
N ALA A 414 -17.92 13.68 -6.14
CA ALA A 414 -16.74 12.83 -6.34
C ALA A 414 -16.76 12.14 -7.71
N HIS A 415 -17.96 11.80 -8.20
CA HIS A 415 -18.16 11.22 -9.52
C HIS A 415 -18.31 12.27 -10.63
N ALA A 416 -18.63 13.52 -10.25
CA ALA A 416 -18.71 14.66 -11.16
C ALA A 416 -17.35 15.36 -11.38
N GLY A 417 -16.23 14.67 -11.11
CA GLY A 417 -14.88 15.16 -11.38
C GLY A 417 -14.16 15.79 -10.19
N ALA A 418 -14.64 15.64 -8.94
CA ALA A 418 -13.79 15.97 -7.80
C ALA A 418 -12.54 15.08 -7.78
N VAL A 419 -11.41 15.67 -7.42
CA VAL A 419 -10.11 15.04 -7.53
C VAL A 419 -9.49 14.94 -6.14
N TYR A 420 -8.99 13.75 -5.81
CA TYR A 420 -8.31 13.48 -4.55
C TYR A 420 -6.82 13.36 -4.79
N GLU A 421 -6.04 13.76 -3.79
CA GLU A 421 -4.60 13.60 -3.79
C GLU A 421 -4.22 12.26 -3.13
N ALA A 422 -3.25 11.58 -3.72
CA ALA A 422 -2.56 10.41 -3.18
C ALA A 422 -1.05 10.61 -3.27
N SER A 423 -0.31 9.93 -2.41
CA SER A 423 1.13 9.77 -2.57
C SER A 423 1.40 8.34 -3.00
N VAL A 424 2.16 8.16 -4.07
CA VAL A 424 2.57 6.85 -4.57
C VAL A 424 4.01 6.58 -4.17
N VAL A 425 4.29 5.37 -3.72
CA VAL A 425 5.64 4.88 -3.43
C VAL A 425 6.06 3.94 -4.54
N LEU A 426 7.18 4.22 -5.19
CA LEU A 426 7.71 3.48 -6.33
C LEU A 426 9.04 2.85 -5.96
N ASP A 427 9.39 1.74 -6.60
CA ASP A 427 10.71 1.11 -6.43
C ASP A 427 11.85 1.94 -7.03
N ALA A 428 13.07 1.42 -6.93
CA ALA A 428 14.26 2.01 -7.52
C ALA A 428 14.17 2.21 -9.06
N ASP A 429 13.37 1.39 -9.73
CA ASP A 429 13.09 1.48 -11.17
C ASP A 429 11.95 2.45 -11.50
N ARG A 430 11.40 3.13 -10.49
CA ARG A 430 10.28 4.11 -10.58
C ARG A 430 8.99 3.48 -11.09
N THR A 431 8.77 2.21 -10.81
CA THR A 431 7.58 1.47 -11.22
C THR A 431 6.61 1.26 -10.05
N GLU A 432 5.32 1.23 -10.37
CA GLU A 432 4.29 0.78 -9.44
C GLU A 432 4.35 -0.75 -9.35
N PHE A 433 4.51 -1.30 -8.15
CA PHE A 433 4.52 -2.75 -7.95
C PHE A 433 3.70 -3.15 -6.72
N GLU A 434 3.47 -4.46 -6.57
CA GLU A 434 2.82 -4.97 -5.38
C GLU A 434 3.81 -4.96 -4.21
N TRP A 435 3.57 -4.07 -3.25
CA TRP A 435 4.32 -3.98 -1.98
C TRP A 435 4.01 -5.16 -1.05
N SER A 436 4.32 -6.38 -1.50
CA SER A 436 4.24 -7.59 -0.70
C SER A 436 5.39 -8.57 -0.99
N ASN A 437 5.93 -9.17 0.07
CA ASN A 437 6.92 -10.24 -0.02
C ASN A 437 6.43 -11.48 0.75
N PRO A 438 6.15 -12.61 0.07
CA PRO A 438 5.73 -13.86 0.71
C PRO A 438 6.71 -14.43 1.73
N SER A 439 7.98 -14.02 1.70
CA SER A 439 9.03 -14.47 2.62
C SER A 439 9.38 -13.46 3.71
N SER A 440 8.67 -12.33 3.77
CA SER A 440 8.96 -11.27 4.73
C SER A 440 8.82 -11.72 6.19
N GLU A 441 9.67 -11.16 7.05
CA GLU A 441 9.57 -11.27 8.51
C GLU A 441 8.44 -10.39 9.09
N LEU A 442 7.93 -9.43 8.30
CA LEU A 442 6.79 -8.59 8.64
C LEU A 442 5.51 -9.15 7.98
N LEU A 443 4.55 -9.55 8.80
CA LEU A 443 3.21 -9.90 8.36
C LEU A 443 2.25 -8.72 8.60
N ALA A 444 1.44 -8.38 7.61
CA ALA A 444 0.38 -7.40 7.73
C ALA A 444 -0.96 -8.03 7.35
N VAL A 445 -1.88 -8.03 8.31
CA VAL A 445 -3.22 -8.61 8.16
C VAL A 445 -4.28 -7.55 8.44
N GLY A 446 -5.40 -7.59 7.74
CA GLY A 446 -6.41 -6.56 7.95
C GLY A 446 -7.57 -6.52 6.98
N ASP A 447 -8.31 -5.43 7.05
CA ASP A 447 -9.44 -5.12 6.18
C ASP A 447 -9.09 -4.15 5.04
N SER A 448 -10.10 -3.49 4.45
CA SER A 448 -9.91 -2.51 3.37
C SER A 448 -8.97 -1.37 3.74
N PHE A 449 -8.80 -1.03 5.03
CA PHE A 449 -7.89 0.02 5.50
C PHE A 449 -6.42 -0.30 5.20
N LEU A 450 -6.08 -1.57 5.02
CA LEU A 450 -4.74 -1.99 4.61
C LEU A 450 -4.46 -1.70 3.13
N GLY A 451 -5.50 -1.57 2.30
CA GLY A 451 -5.35 -1.56 0.84
C GLY A 451 -5.99 -0.43 0.07
N VAL A 452 -6.79 0.43 0.71
CA VAL A 452 -7.14 1.71 0.08
C VAL A 452 -5.88 2.56 -0.14
N PRO A 453 -5.78 3.32 -1.24
CA PRO A 453 -6.80 3.56 -2.25
C PRO A 453 -6.71 2.64 -3.49
N ARG A 454 -6.11 1.43 -3.40
CA ARG A 454 -6.07 0.50 -4.55
C ARG A 454 -7.44 0.20 -5.18
N PRO A 455 -8.53 -0.04 -4.40
CA PRO A 455 -9.85 -0.23 -4.98
C PRO A 455 -10.38 0.96 -5.78
N TYR A 456 -9.81 2.16 -5.56
CA TYR A 456 -10.14 3.39 -6.29
C TYR A 456 -9.23 3.63 -7.50
N GLY A 457 -8.41 2.64 -7.88
CA GLY A 457 -7.54 2.70 -9.05
C GLY A 457 -6.16 3.31 -8.79
N VAL A 458 -5.78 3.52 -7.53
CA VAL A 458 -4.47 4.08 -7.17
C VAL A 458 -3.58 2.99 -6.58
N LEU A 459 -2.67 2.48 -7.42
CA LEU A 459 -1.68 1.50 -6.97
C LEU A 459 -0.57 2.20 -6.17
N SER A 460 0.09 1.43 -5.31
CA SER A 460 1.24 1.87 -4.53
C SER A 460 1.04 3.12 -3.66
N ALA A 461 -0.20 3.47 -3.31
CA ALA A 461 -0.53 4.55 -2.38
C ALA A 461 -1.20 4.05 -1.09
N ASP A 462 -1.19 2.73 -0.88
CA ASP A 462 -1.83 2.13 0.29
C ASP A 462 -0.93 2.17 1.52
N PHE A 463 -1.52 1.78 2.66
CA PHE A 463 -0.81 1.72 3.94
C PHE A 463 0.50 0.91 3.86
N LEU A 464 0.53 -0.18 3.09
CA LEU A 464 1.72 -1.02 2.97
C LEU A 464 2.81 -0.36 2.13
N ALA A 465 2.46 0.33 1.05
CA ALA A 465 3.42 1.10 0.27
C ALA A 465 4.12 2.17 1.14
N HIS A 466 3.34 2.90 1.95
CA HIS A 466 3.90 3.89 2.87
C HIS A 466 4.61 3.29 4.07
N LEU A 467 4.20 2.10 4.54
CA LEU A 467 4.95 1.39 5.58
C LEU A 467 6.32 0.94 5.05
N ALA A 468 6.36 0.48 3.80
CA ALA A 468 7.58 0.12 3.10
C ALA A 468 8.51 1.34 2.93
N GLN A 469 7.97 2.51 2.55
CA GLN A 469 8.71 3.78 2.57
C GLN A 469 9.29 4.10 3.96
N GLY A 470 8.56 3.83 5.04
CA GLY A 470 9.02 4.15 6.39
C GLY A 470 10.00 3.15 7.01
N THR A 471 10.10 1.94 6.46
CA THR A 471 10.82 0.82 7.10
C THR A 471 11.85 0.13 6.20
N GLY A 472 11.76 0.30 4.88
CA GLY A 472 12.51 -0.51 3.93
C GLY A 472 12.01 -1.95 3.80
N LEU A 473 10.86 -2.32 4.39
CA LEU A 473 10.36 -3.69 4.44
C LEU A 473 9.15 -3.89 3.52
N LEU A 474 9.10 -5.01 2.81
CA LEU A 474 7.88 -5.44 2.13
C LEU A 474 7.09 -6.34 3.07
N ALA A 475 5.88 -5.95 3.47
CA ALA A 475 5.07 -6.80 4.34
C ALA A 475 4.47 -7.98 3.55
N ARG A 476 4.41 -9.17 4.16
CA ARG A 476 3.50 -10.23 3.70
C ARG A 476 2.07 -9.77 3.91
N ARG A 477 1.23 -9.83 2.88
CA ARG A 477 -0.13 -9.28 2.92
C ARG A 477 -1.20 -10.37 3.06
N LEU A 478 -2.10 -10.22 4.03
CA LEU A 478 -3.41 -10.85 4.02
C LEU A 478 -4.49 -9.77 4.24
N GLN A 479 -5.17 -9.39 3.16
CA GLN A 479 -6.23 -8.41 3.21
C GLN A 479 -7.56 -9.00 2.80
N VAL A 480 -8.61 -8.73 3.57
CA VAL A 480 -9.98 -9.09 3.21
C VAL A 480 -10.91 -7.91 3.44
N GLY A 481 -11.55 -7.37 2.39
CA GLY A 481 -12.45 -6.23 2.51
C GLY A 481 -13.58 -6.49 3.53
N GLY A 482 -13.69 -5.61 4.55
CA GLY A 482 -14.62 -5.79 5.68
C GLY A 482 -14.37 -7.04 6.54
N GLY A 483 -13.27 -7.76 6.31
CA GLY A 483 -13.02 -9.10 6.83
C GLY A 483 -12.18 -9.16 8.11
N ALA A 484 -11.88 -8.03 8.76
CA ALA A 484 -11.15 -8.04 10.03
C ALA A 484 -11.80 -8.96 11.09
N PRO A 485 -13.14 -8.99 11.26
CA PRO A 485 -13.79 -9.94 12.17
C PRO A 485 -13.53 -11.42 11.85
N LYS A 486 -13.20 -11.74 10.60
CA LYS A 486 -12.93 -13.12 10.14
C LYS A 486 -11.45 -13.37 9.89
N ILE A 487 -10.55 -12.50 10.36
CA ILE A 487 -9.14 -12.55 9.96
C ILE A 487 -8.47 -13.87 10.38
N LEU A 488 -8.80 -14.40 11.56
CA LEU A 488 -8.31 -15.71 12.02
C LEU A 488 -8.71 -16.84 11.06
N VAL A 489 -9.95 -16.83 10.58
CA VAL A 489 -10.44 -17.83 9.60
C VAL A 489 -9.66 -17.73 8.29
N HIS A 490 -9.40 -16.51 7.82
CA HIS A 490 -8.62 -16.29 6.61
C HIS A 490 -7.15 -16.68 6.77
N MET A 491 -6.54 -16.40 7.92
CA MET A 491 -5.19 -16.84 8.24
C MET A 491 -5.10 -18.37 8.32
N ALA A 492 -6.08 -19.03 8.95
CA ALA A 492 -6.15 -20.48 9.01
C ALA A 492 -6.25 -21.10 7.61
N LYS A 493 -7.08 -20.53 6.73
CA LYS A 493 -7.21 -20.96 5.32
C LYS A 493 -5.95 -20.72 4.49
N ALA A 494 -5.22 -19.63 4.76
CA ALA A 494 -3.98 -19.32 4.05
C ALA A 494 -2.85 -20.32 4.37
N GLY A 495 -2.95 -21.03 5.49
CA GLY A 495 -2.00 -22.08 5.85
C GLY A 495 -0.73 -21.57 6.52
N ARG A 496 0.16 -22.51 6.90
CA ARG A 496 1.44 -22.21 7.58
C ARG A 496 2.36 -21.31 6.75
N SER A 497 2.23 -21.35 5.42
CA SER A 497 2.99 -20.47 4.52
C SER A 497 2.75 -18.98 4.83
N LEU A 498 1.60 -18.59 5.39
CA LEU A 498 1.34 -17.21 5.78
C LEU A 498 2.14 -16.77 7.02
N THR A 499 2.44 -17.66 7.96
CA THR A 499 3.10 -17.30 9.23
C THR A 499 4.56 -17.74 9.29
N LYS A 500 5.02 -18.61 8.39
CA LYS A 500 6.38 -19.14 8.40
C LYS A 500 7.42 -18.02 8.24
N GLY A 501 8.35 -17.92 9.17
CA GLY A 501 9.44 -16.94 9.18
C GLY A 501 9.03 -15.51 9.58
N ALA A 502 7.75 -15.26 9.85
CA ALA A 502 7.33 -13.97 10.39
C ALA A 502 7.85 -13.81 11.83
N ARG A 503 8.15 -12.57 12.23
CA ARG A 503 8.55 -12.19 13.60
C ARG A 503 7.57 -11.21 14.24
N VAL A 504 6.91 -10.41 13.41
CA VAL A 504 5.89 -9.45 13.85
C VAL A 504 4.71 -9.47 12.87
N CYS A 505 3.52 -9.36 13.43
CA CYS A 505 2.25 -9.23 12.73
C CYS A 505 1.62 -7.88 13.09
N VAL A 506 1.27 -7.09 12.08
CA VAL A 506 0.50 -5.85 12.23
C VAL A 506 -0.95 -6.13 11.83
N LEU A 507 -1.88 -6.01 12.77
CA LEU A 507 -3.32 -6.10 12.51
C LEU A 507 -3.90 -4.71 12.29
N VAL A 508 -4.23 -4.38 11.04
CA VAL A 508 -4.85 -3.10 10.65
C VAL A 508 -6.34 -3.29 10.39
N PHE A 509 -7.18 -2.51 11.06
CA PHE A 509 -8.63 -2.58 10.85
C PHE A 509 -9.33 -1.29 11.23
N ARG A 510 -10.55 -1.11 10.74
CA ARG A 510 -11.44 -0.07 11.25
C ARG A 510 -11.82 -0.39 12.68
N GLU A 511 -11.46 0.48 13.63
CA GLU A 511 -11.72 0.29 15.06
C GLU A 511 -13.20 -0.05 15.34
N GLY A 512 -14.12 0.62 14.65
CA GLY A 512 -15.57 0.38 14.80
C GLY A 512 -16.07 -1.02 14.42
N TYR A 513 -15.23 -1.89 13.86
CA TYR A 513 -15.55 -3.29 13.62
C TYR A 513 -15.38 -4.18 14.85
N ILE A 514 -14.66 -3.72 15.88
CA ILE A 514 -14.59 -4.50 17.13
C ILE A 514 -15.92 -4.56 17.86
N VAL A 515 -16.77 -3.57 17.61
CA VAL A 515 -18.11 -3.51 18.16
C VAL A 515 -19.11 -3.46 17.01
N PRO A 516 -19.80 -4.57 16.71
CA PRO A 516 -20.75 -4.59 15.61
C PRO A 516 -21.85 -3.55 15.84
N ARG A 517 -21.97 -2.57 14.91
CA ARG A 517 -23.04 -1.56 14.93
C ARG A 517 -24.44 -2.21 14.81
N ASP A 518 -24.47 -3.37 14.16
CA ASP A 518 -25.64 -4.22 14.03
C ASP A 518 -25.17 -5.66 14.26
N PRO A 519 -25.52 -6.28 15.40
CA PRO A 519 -25.12 -7.64 15.72
C PRO A 519 -25.80 -8.68 14.81
N THR A 520 -26.82 -8.28 14.04
CA THR A 520 -27.50 -9.18 13.07
C THR A 520 -26.73 -9.31 11.76
N LEU A 521 -25.77 -8.42 11.49
CA LEU A 521 -24.87 -8.57 10.35
C LEU A 521 -23.79 -9.60 10.68
N GLU A 522 -24.03 -10.87 10.29
CA GLU A 522 -23.11 -12.00 10.47
C GLU A 522 -21.67 -11.72 9.98
N SER A 523 -21.49 -10.81 9.02
CA SER A 523 -20.18 -10.39 8.53
C SER A 523 -19.34 -9.62 9.56
N ARG A 524 -19.94 -9.18 10.67
CA ARG A 524 -19.30 -8.38 11.71
C ARG A 524 -19.10 -9.09 13.04
N ILE A 525 -19.37 -10.40 13.08
CA ILE A 525 -19.10 -11.24 14.24
C ILE A 525 -17.65 -11.69 14.16
N TRP A 526 -16.90 -11.51 15.25
CA TRP A 526 -15.53 -11.98 15.33
C TRP A 526 -15.50 -13.50 15.47
N GLU A 527 -14.86 -14.16 14.51
CA GLU A 527 -14.74 -15.61 14.45
C GLU A 527 -13.34 -16.04 14.89
N ILE A 528 -13.28 -17.00 15.80
CA ILE A 528 -12.03 -17.60 16.26
C ILE A 528 -11.77 -18.87 15.45
N ALA A 529 -10.57 -18.99 14.89
CA ALA A 529 -10.09 -20.20 14.23
C ALA A 529 -8.68 -20.52 14.73
N THR A 530 -8.29 -21.79 14.61
CA THR A 530 -6.94 -22.25 14.96
C THR A 530 -6.00 -22.05 13.77
N LEU A 531 -4.89 -21.36 13.99
CA LEU A 531 -3.80 -21.21 13.05
C LEU A 531 -3.02 -22.53 12.94
N PRO A 532 -2.51 -22.89 11.74
CA PRO A 532 -1.68 -24.06 11.57
C PRO A 532 -0.39 -23.98 12.40
N GLY A 533 -0.09 -25.06 13.15
CA GLY A 533 1.13 -25.22 13.94
C GLY A 533 2.36 -25.64 13.12
N ASP A 534 3.40 -26.09 13.81
CA ASP A 534 4.69 -26.54 13.25
C ASP A 534 4.79 -28.08 13.05
N ASP A 535 3.66 -28.79 13.05
CA ASP A 535 3.60 -30.27 12.97
C ASP A 535 4.42 -30.90 11.83
#